data_AF-A0A3C0JNV9-F1
#
_entry.id   AF-A0A3C0JNV9-F1
#
_cell.length_a   1.000
_cell.length_b   1.000
_cell.length_c   1.000
_cell.angle_alpha   90.00
_cell.angle_beta   90.00
_cell.angle_gamma   90.00
#
_symmetry.space_group_name_H-M   'P 1'
#
loop_
_entity.id
_entity.type
_entity.pdbx_description
1 polymer ?
#
loop_
_entity_poly.entity_id
_entity_poly.type
_entity_poly.pdbx_seq_one_letter_code
_entity_poly.pdbx_strand_id
1 'polypeptide(L)'
;MRSLDGDQRLSNTYNFPLYQEAAKLDLPICVHASTGNFDMYDIFSQDSGFAQFKLPVVGAFHDLLMKGIPEKFPDLRWGFIEVSSQWIPYALNDMELRFRRIGKTWLGKDTLRENRMYVACQTADDIAYVVDTVGDENIIIGTDYGHNDTSSELIALRKLREDAKIAPATVDKFLDANAKALYGL
;
A
#
# COMPACT_ATOMS: atom_id res chain seq x y z
N MET A 1 -5.73 9.83 -2.59
CA MET A 1 -5.96 9.56 -4.03
C MET A 1 -6.62 8.19 -4.17
N ARG A 2 -7.31 7.92 -5.28
CA ARG A 2 -7.78 6.57 -5.64
C ARG A 2 -6.76 5.90 -6.55
N SER A 3 -6.94 4.60 -6.81
CA SER A 3 -6.08 3.79 -7.69
C SER A 3 -6.06 4.24 -9.16
N LEU A 4 -7.11 4.95 -9.58
CA LEU A 4 -7.25 5.66 -10.85
C LEU A 4 -7.78 7.06 -10.56
N ASP A 5 -7.41 8.04 -11.38
CA ASP A 5 -7.96 9.39 -11.36
C ASP A 5 -8.62 9.68 -12.72
N GLY A 6 -9.95 9.50 -12.80
CA GLY A 6 -10.65 9.39 -14.07
C GLY A 6 -10.07 8.27 -14.91
N ASP A 7 -9.63 8.59 -16.14
CA ASP A 7 -9.02 7.62 -17.06
C ASP A 7 -7.50 7.49 -16.88
N GLN A 8 -6.93 8.16 -15.88
CA GLN A 8 -5.48 8.20 -15.67
C GLN A 8 -5.04 7.18 -14.62
N ARG A 9 -4.09 6.33 -15.02
CA ARG A 9 -3.30 5.52 -14.09
C ARG A 9 -2.36 6.39 -13.29
N LEU A 10 -2.04 5.98 -12.06
CA LEU A 10 -1.07 6.69 -11.22
C LEU A 10 0.31 6.82 -11.88
N SER A 11 0.73 5.84 -12.70
CA SER A 11 1.99 5.93 -13.44
C SER A 11 2.00 6.90 -14.62
N ASN A 12 0.86 7.51 -14.96
CA ASN A 12 0.80 8.49 -16.05
C ASN A 12 1.53 9.78 -15.66
N THR A 13 2.31 10.34 -16.60
CA THR A 13 3.01 11.63 -16.46
C THR A 13 2.08 12.79 -16.13
N TYR A 14 0.78 12.68 -16.41
CA TYR A 14 -0.25 13.62 -15.95
C TYR A 14 -0.16 13.90 -14.44
N ASN A 15 0.18 12.88 -13.62
CA ASN A 15 0.28 13.01 -12.17
C ASN A 15 1.63 13.54 -11.68
N PHE A 16 2.63 13.68 -12.55
CA PHE A 16 3.99 14.04 -12.12
C PHE A 16 4.09 15.43 -11.47
N PRO A 17 3.37 16.47 -11.95
CA PRO A 17 3.32 17.74 -11.25
C PRO A 17 2.82 17.60 -9.80
N LEU A 18 1.78 16.77 -9.58
CA LEU A 18 1.28 16.49 -8.23
C LEU A 18 2.34 15.80 -7.36
N TYR A 19 3.02 14.78 -7.89
CA TYR A 19 4.07 14.04 -7.18
C TYR A 19 5.25 14.92 -6.82
N GLN A 20 5.63 15.83 -7.73
CA GLN A 20 6.71 16.77 -7.50
C GLN A 20 6.35 17.77 -6.39
N GLU A 21 5.14 18.33 -6.38
CA GLU A 21 4.72 19.24 -5.32
C GLU A 21 4.53 18.52 -3.99
N ALA A 22 3.97 17.31 -3.98
CA ALA A 22 3.85 16.50 -2.78
C ALA A 22 5.22 16.20 -2.15
N ALA A 23 6.21 15.81 -2.97
CA ALA A 23 7.57 15.58 -2.51
C ALA A 23 8.21 16.85 -1.92
N LYS A 24 8.06 18.01 -2.58
CA LYS A 24 8.56 19.31 -2.07
C LYS A 24 7.97 19.69 -0.72
N LEU A 25 6.69 19.39 -0.51
CA LEU A 25 5.95 19.69 0.71
C LEU A 25 6.11 18.61 1.79
N ASP A 26 6.91 17.58 1.53
CA ASP A 26 7.08 16.42 2.41
C ASP A 26 5.72 15.74 2.74
N LEU A 27 4.83 15.65 1.75
CA LEU A 27 3.52 15.02 1.87
C LEU A 27 3.49 13.66 1.16
N PRO A 28 2.94 12.60 1.81
CA PRO A 28 2.77 11.31 1.15
C PRO A 28 1.60 11.31 0.16
N ILE A 29 1.69 10.44 -0.86
CA ILE A 29 0.54 10.05 -1.68
C ILE A 29 -0.08 8.79 -1.08
N CYS A 30 -1.22 8.95 -0.41
CA CYS A 30 -2.01 7.82 0.08
C CYS A 30 -3.07 7.39 -0.96
N VAL A 31 -2.94 6.18 -1.48
CA VAL A 31 -3.89 5.48 -2.32
C VAL A 31 -4.81 4.66 -1.43
N HIS A 32 -6.09 5.04 -1.40
CA HIS A 32 -7.10 4.37 -0.58
C HIS A 32 -7.90 3.39 -1.43
N ALA A 33 -8.54 2.41 -0.78
CA ALA A 33 -9.48 1.48 -1.41
C ALA A 33 -10.47 2.21 -2.34
N SER A 34 -11.00 1.49 -3.33
CA SER A 34 -11.80 2.01 -4.44
C SER A 34 -11.00 2.58 -5.62
N THR A 35 -11.74 2.91 -6.67
CA THR A 35 -11.26 3.45 -7.93
C THR A 35 -11.88 4.83 -8.16
N GLY A 36 -11.14 5.73 -8.81
CA GLY A 36 -11.64 7.04 -9.23
C GLY A 36 -12.18 7.04 -10.65
N ASN A 37 -12.45 5.86 -11.22
CA ASN A 37 -12.99 5.67 -12.56
C ASN A 37 -14.40 5.07 -12.48
N PHE A 38 -15.40 5.77 -13.02
CA PHE A 38 -16.81 5.34 -12.94
C PHE A 38 -17.10 4.12 -13.81
N ASP A 39 -16.50 3.99 -15.00
CA ASP A 39 -16.72 2.82 -15.85
C ASP A 39 -16.21 1.54 -15.17
N MET A 40 -15.03 1.59 -14.55
CA MET A 40 -14.50 0.48 -13.78
C MET A 40 -15.35 0.19 -12.54
N TYR A 41 -15.82 1.24 -11.85
CA TYR A 41 -16.73 1.09 -10.72
C TYR A 41 -18.00 0.36 -11.13
N ASP A 42 -18.61 0.74 -12.26
CA ASP A 42 -19.88 0.18 -12.75
C ASP A 42 -19.75 -1.26 -13.23
N ILE A 43 -18.65 -1.58 -13.94
CA ILE A 43 -18.34 -2.96 -14.40
C ILE A 43 -18.33 -3.94 -13.22
N PHE A 44 -17.75 -3.54 -12.08
CA PHE A 44 -17.64 -4.37 -10.89
C PHE A 44 -18.72 -4.07 -9.83
N SER A 45 -19.79 -3.34 -10.17
CA SER A 45 -20.83 -2.95 -9.22
C SER A 45 -21.59 -4.12 -8.56
N GLN A 46 -21.57 -5.29 -9.19
CA GLN A 46 -22.21 -6.52 -8.70
C GLN A 46 -21.22 -7.52 -8.08
N ASP A 47 -19.93 -7.17 -8.03
CA ASP A 47 -18.94 -7.97 -7.29
C ASP A 47 -19.17 -7.82 -5.76
N SER A 48 -18.60 -8.75 -5.01
CA SER A 48 -18.43 -8.70 -3.55
C SER A 48 -17.69 -7.47 -2.99
N GLY A 49 -17.26 -6.53 -3.85
CA GLY A 49 -16.43 -5.37 -3.51
C GLY A 49 -14.91 -5.64 -3.58
N PHE A 50 -14.48 -6.89 -3.78
CA PHE A 50 -13.06 -7.24 -3.84
C PHE A 50 -12.38 -6.72 -5.10
N ALA A 51 -12.93 -7.03 -6.28
CA ALA A 51 -12.44 -6.52 -7.55
C ALA A 51 -12.74 -5.03 -7.73
N GLN A 52 -13.86 -4.56 -7.19
CA GLN A 52 -14.25 -3.15 -7.27
C GLN A 52 -13.38 -2.24 -6.39
N PHE A 53 -13.08 -2.64 -5.15
CA PHE A 53 -12.44 -1.75 -4.17
C PHE A 53 -11.00 -2.10 -3.80
N LYS A 54 -10.58 -3.37 -3.92
CA LYS A 54 -9.27 -3.80 -3.40
C LYS A 54 -8.27 -4.01 -4.53
N LEU A 55 -8.62 -4.80 -5.56
CA LEU A 55 -7.71 -5.12 -6.67
C LEU A 55 -7.18 -3.92 -7.48
N PRO A 56 -7.93 -2.82 -7.69
CA PRO A 56 -7.40 -1.66 -8.41
C PRO A 56 -6.21 -1.03 -7.68
N VAL A 57 -6.21 -1.02 -6.34
CA VAL A 57 -5.11 -0.50 -5.52
C VAL A 57 -3.88 -1.39 -5.61
N VAL A 58 -4.06 -2.72 -5.56
CA VAL A 58 -2.98 -3.71 -5.76
C VAL A 58 -2.36 -3.55 -7.17
N GLY A 59 -3.21 -3.36 -8.18
CA GLY A 59 -2.77 -3.08 -9.55
C GLY A 59 -1.98 -1.77 -9.66
N ALA A 60 -2.40 -0.72 -8.97
CA ALA A 60 -1.71 0.56 -8.96
C ALA A 60 -0.33 0.47 -8.28
N PHE A 61 -0.20 -0.22 -7.14
CA PHE A 61 1.08 -0.54 -6.51
C PHE A 61 2.03 -1.21 -7.51
N HIS A 62 1.53 -2.26 -8.15
CA HIS A 62 2.31 -3.04 -9.11
C HIS A 62 2.73 -2.20 -10.33
N ASP A 63 1.84 -1.38 -10.89
CA ASP A 63 2.13 -0.52 -12.04
C ASP A 63 3.18 0.57 -11.70
N LEU A 64 3.11 1.17 -10.52
CA LEU A 64 4.10 2.15 -10.05
C LEU A 64 5.52 1.56 -10.01
N LEU A 65 5.69 0.36 -9.46
CA LEU A 65 6.97 -0.35 -9.40
C LEU A 65 7.48 -0.76 -10.80
N MET A 66 6.60 -1.34 -11.62
CA MET A 66 6.92 -1.72 -13.00
C MET A 66 7.39 -0.53 -13.84
N LYS A 67 6.83 0.65 -13.60
CA LYS A 67 7.16 1.89 -14.32
C LYS A 67 8.28 2.70 -13.67
N GLY A 68 8.82 2.24 -12.54
CA GLY A 68 9.90 2.94 -11.82
C GLY A 68 9.48 4.34 -11.39
N ILE A 69 8.21 4.52 -10.99
CA ILE A 69 7.73 5.83 -10.54
C ILE A 69 8.41 6.26 -9.23
N PRO A 70 8.58 5.39 -8.21
CA PRO A 70 9.31 5.78 -6.99
C PRO A 70 10.76 6.20 -7.27
N GLU A 71 11.44 5.54 -8.22
CA GLU A 71 12.81 5.91 -8.64
C GLU A 71 12.89 7.34 -9.20
N LYS A 72 11.80 7.85 -9.80
CA LYS A 72 11.72 9.24 -10.32
C LYS A 72 11.44 10.27 -9.23
N PHE A 73 10.83 9.85 -8.12
CA PHE A 73 10.44 10.71 -7.00
C PHE A 73 10.96 10.10 -5.69
N PRO A 74 12.30 10.01 -5.51
CA PRO A 74 12.90 9.23 -4.43
C PRO A 74 12.58 9.75 -3.02
N ASP A 75 12.16 11.00 -2.88
CA ASP A 75 11.76 11.57 -1.58
C ASP A 75 10.29 11.29 -1.25
N LEU A 76 9.47 10.99 -2.27
CA LEU A 76 8.03 10.81 -2.13
C LEU A 76 7.71 9.48 -1.43
N ARG A 77 6.78 9.55 -0.48
CA ARG A 77 6.27 8.37 0.24
C ARG A 77 4.90 7.98 -0.30
N TRP A 78 4.66 6.68 -0.39
CA TRP A 78 3.41 6.11 -0.90
C TRP A 78 2.72 5.33 0.20
N GLY A 79 1.43 5.56 0.43
CA GLY A 79 0.62 4.77 1.35
C GLY A 79 -0.45 4.00 0.60
N PHE A 80 -0.62 2.70 0.89
CA PHE A 80 -1.70 1.87 0.36
C PHE A 80 -2.62 1.49 1.53
N ILE A 81 -3.78 2.13 1.58
CA ILE A 81 -4.62 2.19 2.77
C ILE A 81 -5.94 1.45 2.53
N GLU A 82 -6.41 0.74 3.56
CA GLU A 82 -7.70 0.05 3.60
C GLU A 82 -7.80 -1.15 2.62
N VAL A 83 -6.68 -1.79 2.31
CA VAL A 83 -6.64 -2.91 1.33
C VAL A 83 -5.94 -4.16 1.83
N SER A 84 -5.82 -4.34 3.16
CA SER A 84 -5.01 -5.42 3.77
C SER A 84 -3.54 -5.35 3.33
N SER A 85 -2.69 -6.18 3.94
CA SER A 85 -1.29 -6.37 3.55
C SER A 85 -1.01 -7.76 2.97
N GLN A 86 -1.95 -8.71 3.04
CA GLN A 86 -1.71 -10.11 2.62
C GLN A 86 -1.57 -10.30 1.10
N TRP A 87 -1.90 -9.29 0.29
CA TRP A 87 -1.67 -9.33 -1.15
C TRP A 87 -0.19 -9.11 -1.52
N ILE A 88 0.62 -8.52 -0.62
CA ILE A 88 2.02 -8.15 -0.87
C ILE A 88 2.85 -9.35 -1.34
N PRO A 89 2.82 -10.52 -0.67
CA PRO A 89 3.67 -11.66 -1.08
C PRO A 89 3.33 -12.17 -2.47
N TYR A 90 2.04 -12.20 -2.84
CA TYR A 90 1.62 -12.56 -4.19
C TYR A 90 2.09 -11.52 -5.22
N ALA A 91 1.86 -10.23 -4.95
CA ALA A 91 2.23 -9.15 -5.87
C ALA A 91 3.74 -9.08 -6.10
N LEU A 92 4.55 -9.28 -5.06
CA LEU A 92 6.01 -9.28 -5.16
C LEU A 92 6.56 -10.52 -5.87
N ASN A 93 5.93 -11.69 -5.68
CA ASN A 93 6.29 -12.88 -6.46
C ASN A 93 6.04 -12.67 -7.96
N ASP A 94 4.89 -12.11 -8.36
CA ASP A 94 4.62 -11.76 -9.76
C ASP A 94 5.60 -10.67 -10.27
N MET A 95 5.92 -9.69 -9.42
CA MET A 95 6.87 -8.62 -9.75
C MET A 95 8.27 -9.17 -10.06
N GLU A 96 8.79 -10.08 -9.24
CA GLU A 96 10.10 -10.70 -9.43
C GLU A 96 10.17 -11.43 -10.79
N LEU A 97 9.13 -12.20 -11.13
CA LEU A 97 9.04 -12.91 -12.41
C LEU A 97 9.11 -11.94 -13.60
N ARG A 98 8.41 -10.80 -13.50
CA ARG A 98 8.41 -9.76 -14.54
C ARG A 98 9.75 -9.03 -14.63
N PHE A 99 10.33 -8.67 -13.50
CA PHE A 99 11.63 -7.98 -13.43
C PHE A 99 12.73 -8.85 -14.04
N ARG A 100 12.76 -10.14 -13.71
CA ARG A 100 13.68 -11.11 -14.33
C ARG A 100 13.52 -11.16 -15.85
N ARG A 101 12.29 -11.12 -16.37
CA ARG A 101 12.03 -11.15 -17.81
C ARG A 101 12.56 -9.92 -18.54
N ILE A 102 12.55 -8.76 -17.89
CA ILE A 102 13.03 -7.49 -18.48
C ILE A 102 14.46 -7.12 -18.06
N GLY A 103 15.15 -7.98 -17.31
CA GLY A 103 16.50 -7.73 -16.82
C GLY A 103 16.60 -6.62 -15.76
N LYS A 104 15.50 -6.29 -15.08
CA LYS A 104 15.49 -5.32 -13.97
C LYS A 104 15.93 -6.00 -12.68
N THR A 105 16.76 -5.31 -11.89
CA THR A 105 17.24 -5.80 -10.58
C THR A 105 16.07 -6.03 -9.63
N TRP A 106 16.07 -7.18 -8.97
CA TRP A 106 15.10 -7.52 -7.92
C TRP A 106 15.63 -7.12 -6.54
N LEU A 107 14.79 -6.44 -5.75
CA LEU A 107 15.16 -5.92 -4.43
C LEU A 107 14.76 -6.87 -3.29
N GLY A 108 13.98 -7.92 -3.56
CA GLY A 108 13.57 -8.87 -2.54
C GLY A 108 12.81 -8.21 -1.39
N LYS A 109 13.20 -8.52 -0.15
CA LYS A 109 12.55 -7.98 1.06
C LYS A 109 12.64 -6.46 1.17
N ASP A 110 13.65 -5.85 0.55
CA ASP A 110 13.86 -4.39 0.58
C ASP A 110 12.96 -3.61 -0.38
N THR A 111 12.12 -4.30 -1.18
CA THR A 111 11.31 -3.65 -2.23
C THR A 111 10.46 -2.50 -1.70
N LEU A 112 9.75 -2.67 -0.58
CA LEU A 112 8.93 -1.59 -0.01
C LEU A 112 9.79 -0.46 0.56
N ARG A 113 10.86 -0.80 1.28
CA ARG A 113 11.79 0.13 1.94
C ARG A 113 12.45 1.07 0.94
N GLU A 114 13.07 0.50 -0.09
CA GLU A 114 13.80 1.26 -1.12
C GLU A 114 12.86 2.09 -2.01
N ASN A 115 11.57 1.72 -2.08
CA ASN A 115 10.56 2.48 -2.83
C ASN A 115 9.69 3.39 -1.94
N ARG A 116 9.96 3.46 -0.63
CA ARG A 116 9.18 4.24 0.36
C ARG A 116 7.67 3.97 0.28
N MET A 117 7.33 2.70 0.08
CA MET A 117 5.95 2.24 -0.08
C MET A 117 5.46 1.58 1.21
N TYR A 118 4.47 2.20 1.83
CA TYR A 118 3.86 1.78 3.08
C TYR A 118 2.50 1.14 2.82
N VAL A 119 2.19 0.05 3.51
CA VAL A 119 0.90 -0.66 3.37
C VAL A 119 0.23 -0.78 4.73
N ALA A 120 -1.05 -0.43 4.79
CA ALA A 120 -1.86 -0.64 5.97
C ALA A 120 -2.29 -2.10 6.09
N CYS A 121 -1.83 -2.79 7.15
CA CYS A 121 -2.33 -4.11 7.49
C CYS A 121 -3.69 -4.02 8.18
N GLN A 122 -4.36 -5.16 8.22
CA GLN A 122 -5.54 -5.40 9.05
C GLN A 122 -5.19 -6.47 10.09
N THR A 123 -5.88 -6.46 11.24
CA THR A 123 -5.61 -7.44 12.30
C THR A 123 -5.92 -8.88 11.90
N ALA A 124 -6.77 -9.07 10.88
CA ALA A 124 -7.09 -10.37 10.29
C ALA A 124 -5.97 -10.90 9.35
N ASP A 125 -4.99 -10.06 8.99
CA ASP A 125 -3.90 -10.46 8.12
C ASP A 125 -3.00 -11.51 8.79
N ASP A 126 -2.43 -12.41 7.98
CA ASP A 126 -1.23 -13.16 8.38
C ASP A 126 -0.01 -12.22 8.36
N ILE A 127 0.10 -11.41 9.40
CA ILE A 127 1.14 -10.38 9.54
C ILE A 127 2.53 -11.00 9.60
N ALA A 128 2.67 -12.20 10.18
CA ALA A 128 3.96 -12.88 10.24
C ALA A 128 4.47 -13.22 8.84
N TYR A 129 3.60 -13.70 7.95
CA TYR A 129 3.95 -13.98 6.56
C TYR A 129 4.32 -12.70 5.79
N VAL A 130 3.60 -11.60 6.02
CA VAL A 130 3.93 -10.29 5.42
C VAL A 130 5.30 -9.80 5.90
N VAL A 131 5.57 -9.84 7.21
CA VAL A 131 6.86 -9.42 7.77
C VAL A 131 8.00 -10.29 7.26
N ASP A 132 7.81 -11.60 7.12
CA ASP A 132 8.83 -12.45 6.50
C ASP A 132 9.07 -12.06 5.04
N THR A 133 8.07 -11.57 4.32
CA THR A 133 8.21 -11.18 2.91
C THR A 133 8.93 -9.84 2.74
N VAL A 134 8.62 -8.81 3.55
CA VAL A 134 9.06 -7.41 3.30
C VAL A 134 9.72 -6.72 4.50
N GLY A 135 9.94 -7.44 5.60
CA GLY A 135 10.37 -6.83 6.85
C GLY A 135 9.25 -6.05 7.54
N ASP A 136 9.64 -5.18 8.48
CA ASP A 136 8.71 -4.51 9.40
C ASP A 136 8.74 -2.98 9.36
N GLU A 137 9.45 -2.38 8.41
CA GLU A 137 9.69 -0.94 8.36
C GLU A 137 8.60 -0.16 7.63
N ASN A 138 7.82 -0.82 6.78
CA ASN A 138 6.85 -0.16 5.89
C ASN A 138 5.41 -0.69 6.05
N ILE A 139 5.14 -1.42 7.13
CA ILE A 139 3.77 -1.81 7.46
C ILE A 139 3.24 -0.88 8.54
N ILE A 140 2.05 -0.34 8.31
CA ILE A 140 1.33 0.52 9.25
C ILE A 140 -0.02 -0.12 9.57
N ILE A 141 -0.72 0.41 10.56
CA ILE A 141 -2.09 -0.02 10.88
C ILE A 141 -2.98 1.20 11.10
N GLY A 142 -4.25 1.06 10.76
CA GLY A 142 -5.30 2.04 11.03
C GLY A 142 -6.56 1.35 11.53
N THR A 143 -7.43 2.11 12.21
CA THR A 143 -8.70 1.59 12.73
C THR A 143 -9.84 1.70 11.74
N ASP A 144 -9.68 2.49 10.67
CA ASP A 144 -10.73 2.82 9.70
C ASP A 144 -12.04 3.31 10.38
N TYR A 145 -11.87 4.13 11.42
CA TYR A 145 -12.95 4.60 12.27
C TYR A 145 -14.08 5.27 11.48
N GLY A 146 -15.33 4.84 11.73
CA GLY A 146 -16.54 5.44 11.16
C GLY A 146 -17.10 4.68 9.96
N HIS A 147 -16.40 3.66 9.46
CA HIS A 147 -16.92 2.76 8.44
C HIS A 147 -17.86 1.70 9.04
N ASN A 148 -18.78 1.20 8.21
CA ASN A 148 -19.74 0.13 8.54
C ASN A 148 -19.46 -1.13 7.71
N ASP A 149 -18.19 -1.49 7.61
CA ASP A 149 -17.68 -2.66 6.89
C ASP A 149 -16.64 -3.40 7.74
N THR A 150 -15.98 -4.39 7.15
CA THR A 150 -15.01 -5.25 7.84
C THR A 150 -13.65 -4.59 8.06
N SER A 151 -13.37 -3.41 7.50
CA SER A 151 -12.11 -2.71 7.74
C SER A 151 -12.13 -1.83 8.99
N SER A 152 -13.32 -1.40 9.43
CA SER A 152 -13.53 -0.69 10.70
C SER A 152 -13.28 -1.58 11.91
N GLU A 153 -12.24 -1.27 12.68
CA GLU A 153 -11.96 -1.94 13.94
C GLU A 153 -11.43 -0.97 15.00
N LEU A 154 -12.35 -0.54 15.88
CA LEU A 154 -12.08 0.44 16.94
C LEU A 154 -10.93 0.05 17.89
N ILE A 155 -10.70 -1.26 18.04
CA ILE A 155 -9.67 -1.82 18.93
C ILE A 155 -8.47 -2.39 18.16
N ALA A 156 -8.31 -2.08 16.87
CA ALA A 156 -7.26 -2.62 16.00
C ALA A 156 -5.86 -2.51 16.63
N LEU A 157 -5.54 -1.34 17.18
CA LEU A 157 -4.23 -1.08 17.80
C LEU A 157 -3.98 -1.97 19.03
N ARG A 158 -5.03 -2.22 19.82
CA ARG A 158 -4.96 -3.10 21.00
C ARG A 158 -4.84 -4.55 20.57
N LYS A 159 -5.67 -5.00 19.63
CA LYS A 159 -5.62 -6.36 19.09
C LYS A 159 -4.28 -6.68 18.45
N LEU A 160 -3.70 -5.75 17.68
CA LEU A 160 -2.36 -5.94 17.14
C LEU A 160 -1.33 -6.14 18.26
N ARG A 161 -1.48 -5.44 19.39
CA ARG A 161 -0.58 -5.56 20.54
C ARG A 161 -0.78 -6.86 21.34
N GLU A 162 -1.99 -7.38 21.40
CA GLU A 162 -2.34 -8.55 22.22
C GLU A 162 -2.24 -9.87 21.44
N ASP A 163 -2.63 -9.89 20.17
CA ASP A 163 -2.87 -11.11 19.40
C ASP A 163 -1.84 -11.37 18.29
N ALA A 164 -1.06 -10.37 17.88
CA ALA A 164 -0.17 -10.51 16.74
C ALA A 164 0.99 -11.47 17.04
N LYS A 165 1.19 -12.44 16.15
CA LYS A 165 2.24 -13.47 16.26
C LYS A 165 3.59 -12.98 15.72
N ILE A 166 3.99 -11.78 16.12
CA ILE A 166 5.24 -11.10 15.73
C ILE A 166 5.94 -10.50 16.96
N ALA A 167 7.20 -10.08 16.81
CA ALA A 167 7.95 -9.53 17.92
C ALA A 167 7.32 -8.22 18.46
N PRO A 168 7.33 -7.97 19.78
CA PRO A 168 6.79 -6.73 20.35
C PRO A 168 7.41 -5.46 19.75
N ALA A 169 8.72 -5.47 19.45
CA ALA A 169 9.38 -4.34 18.80
C ALA A 169 8.85 -4.05 17.38
N THR A 170 8.45 -5.09 16.64
CA THR A 170 7.80 -4.98 15.32
C THR A 170 6.40 -4.37 15.47
N VAL A 171 5.64 -4.80 16.47
CA VAL A 171 4.33 -4.20 16.80
C VAL A 171 4.47 -2.72 17.13
N ASP A 172 5.46 -2.34 17.95
CA ASP A 172 5.68 -0.94 18.31
C ASP A 172 6.00 -0.06 17.09
N LYS A 173 6.73 -0.59 16.09
CA LYS A 173 6.95 0.11 14.81
C LYS A 173 5.64 0.37 14.06
N PHE A 174 4.77 -0.63 13.96
CA PHE A 174 3.51 -0.53 13.22
C PHE A 174 2.56 0.49 13.86
N LEU A 175 2.56 0.54 15.20
CA LEU A 175 1.70 1.41 16.00
C LEU A 175 2.20 2.86 16.08
N ASP A 176 3.47 3.13 15.76
CA ASP A 176 4.06 4.47 15.95
C ASP A 176 5.08 4.83 14.86
N ALA A 177 6.27 4.22 14.90
CA ALA A 177 7.44 4.67 14.13
C ALA A 177 7.18 4.72 12.62
N ASN A 178 6.52 3.70 12.06
CA ASN A 178 6.27 3.60 10.63
C ASN A 178 5.23 4.64 10.16
N ALA A 179 4.22 4.93 10.99
CA ALA A 179 3.24 5.96 10.69
C ALA A 179 3.88 7.36 10.75
N LYS A 180 4.74 7.63 11.74
CA LYS A 180 5.53 8.87 11.80
C LYS A 180 6.40 9.05 10.56
N ALA A 181 7.06 7.98 10.12
CA ALA A 181 7.87 8.00 8.92
C ALA A 181 7.05 8.27 7.65
N LEU A 182 5.86 7.69 7.52
CA LEU A 182 4.96 7.94 6.38
C LEU A 182 4.45 9.39 6.37
N TYR A 183 3.97 9.88 7.51
CA TYR A 183 3.23 11.14 7.62
C TYR A 183 4.10 12.37 7.97
N GLY A 184 5.38 12.18 8.28
CA GLY A 184 6.28 13.28 8.65
C GLY A 184 5.96 13.89 10.02
N LEU A 185 5.63 13.04 11.00
CA LEU A 185 5.24 13.43 12.37
C LEU A 185 6.38 13.33 13.39
#